data_AF-A0A9D1AJQ0-F1
#
_entry.id   AF-A0A9D1AJQ0-F1
#
_cell.length_a   1.000
_cell.length_b   1.000
_cell.length_c   1.000
_cell.angle_alpha   90.00
_cell.angle_beta   90.00
_cell.angle_gamma   90.00
#
_symmetry.space_group_name_H-M   'P 1'
#
loop_
_entity.id
_entity.type
_entity.pdbx_description
1 polymer ?
#
loop_
_entity_poly.entity_id
_entity_poly.type
_entity_poly.pdbx_seq_one_letter_code
_entity_poly.pdbx_strand_id
1 'polypeptide(L)'
;IWCDWEAQGTRITQNLFHHNQRPAFAKQLVGGMMCQDLFVEVGHGPTLIDNNIFLSDVTLRMATQGVAMVHNLICGAFTVVGGGTGPRYTPYHIPHRTEVMGFMTILHGDDRFYNNIFVQKWPAQPFVTRRDTVEVFDEENREVGTHVMDEYPTYQEWIAKFDMDTDTPDMAKLEPAHSEHLPVWAKGNIYFNGAKAWKKETDFKVDTQHRVQVEVECQNGKPVLNTNLYDFLGDFTTAMVNSDVLGYAFEPEERFENPDGTSITFDRDYFGNHRGVKGLPGPFAAKEDAGRPLWTMKF
;
A
#
# COMPACT_ATOMS: atom_id res chain seq x y z
N ILE A 1 7.28 9.60 -5.09
CA ILE A 1 8.53 8.87 -4.78
C ILE A 1 8.55 7.60 -5.60
N TRP A 2 9.72 7.19 -6.11
CA TRP A 2 9.89 5.93 -6.82
C TRP A 2 11.00 5.13 -6.14
N CYS A 3 10.64 3.96 -5.62
CA CYS A 3 11.54 2.94 -5.11
C CYS A 3 11.71 1.90 -6.22
N ASP A 4 12.77 2.05 -7.01
CA ASP A 4 13.07 1.19 -8.16
C ASP A 4 14.18 0.22 -7.75
N TRP A 5 13.84 -1.07 -7.66
CA TRP A 5 14.68 -2.18 -7.19
C TRP A 5 15.02 -2.12 -5.70
N GLU A 6 15.25 -3.30 -5.12
CA GLU A 6 15.96 -3.48 -3.84
C GLU A 6 15.40 -2.65 -2.66
N ALA A 7 14.09 -2.38 -2.66
CA ALA A 7 13.38 -1.63 -1.61
C ALA A 7 13.17 -2.44 -0.31
N GLN A 8 14.19 -3.22 0.08
CA GLN A 8 14.22 -4.10 1.23
C GLN A 8 14.50 -3.29 2.51
N GLY A 9 13.68 -3.47 3.55
CA GLY A 9 13.76 -2.71 4.79
C GLY A 9 13.37 -1.23 4.65
N THR A 10 12.89 -0.81 3.48
CA THR A 10 12.52 0.59 3.21
C THR A 10 11.27 0.97 3.99
N ARG A 11 11.29 2.11 4.69
CA ARG A 11 10.13 2.67 5.40
C ARG A 11 9.77 4.08 4.92
N ILE A 12 8.58 4.23 4.34
CA ILE A 12 8.00 5.51 3.93
C ILE A 12 6.93 5.88 4.96
N THR A 13 7.23 6.82 5.85
CA THR A 13 6.34 7.13 6.98
C THR A 13 6.13 8.63 7.20
N GLN A 14 4.92 9.01 7.64
CA GLN A 14 4.55 10.38 8.04
C GLN A 14 4.70 11.43 6.92
N ASN A 15 4.46 11.05 5.66
CA ASN A 15 4.55 11.96 4.51
C ASN A 15 3.17 12.45 4.05
N LEU A 16 3.15 13.67 3.52
CA LEU A 16 2.02 14.24 2.78
C LEU A 16 2.32 14.21 1.29
N PHE A 17 1.55 13.43 0.53
CA PHE A 17 1.59 13.39 -0.93
C PHE A 17 0.34 14.04 -1.51
N HIS A 18 0.55 15.16 -2.21
CA HIS A 18 -0.54 15.93 -2.81
C HIS A 18 -0.08 16.59 -4.10
N HIS A 19 -0.97 16.71 -5.08
CA HIS A 19 -0.70 17.29 -6.41
C HIS A 19 0.37 16.55 -7.23
N ASN A 20 0.55 15.24 -7.04
CA ASN A 20 1.47 14.43 -7.84
C ASN A 20 0.80 13.84 -9.08
N GLN A 21 -0.15 14.57 -9.67
CA GLN A 21 -0.89 14.17 -10.87
C GLN A 21 -0.60 15.14 -12.01
N ARG A 22 -0.70 14.67 -13.25
CA ARG A 22 -0.47 15.51 -14.43
C ARG A 22 -1.53 16.63 -14.47
N PRO A 23 -1.14 17.92 -14.50
CA PRO A 23 -2.11 19.00 -14.64
C PRO A 23 -2.87 18.93 -15.97
N ALA A 24 -4.11 19.40 -16.00
CA ALA A 24 -4.98 19.33 -17.20
C ALA A 24 -4.37 20.00 -18.45
N PHE A 25 -3.53 21.02 -18.27
CA PHE A 25 -2.86 21.73 -19.37
C PHE A 25 -1.62 21.00 -19.90
N ALA A 26 -1.05 20.07 -19.13
CA ALA A 26 0.17 19.37 -19.50
C ALA A 26 -0.15 18.16 -20.38
N LYS A 27 0.71 17.85 -21.35
CA LYS A 27 0.63 16.63 -22.17
C LYS A 27 1.73 15.68 -21.75
N GLN A 28 1.45 14.38 -21.75
CA GLN A 28 2.50 13.37 -21.58
C GLN A 28 3.41 13.40 -22.82
N LEU A 29 4.71 13.55 -22.58
CA LEU A 29 5.72 13.50 -23.64
C LEU A 29 6.06 12.04 -23.97
N VAL A 30 6.60 11.80 -25.16
CA VAL A 30 7.21 10.50 -25.52
C VAL A 30 8.34 10.23 -24.50
N GLY A 31 8.40 9.02 -23.94
CA GLY A 31 9.32 8.66 -22.86
C GLY A 31 8.90 9.15 -21.47
N GLY A 32 7.81 9.91 -21.36
CA GLY A 32 7.30 10.40 -20.09
C GLY A 32 6.57 9.29 -19.32
N MET A 33 6.99 9.06 -18.08
CA MET A 33 6.30 8.13 -17.18
C MET A 33 5.07 8.75 -16.53
N MET A 34 4.30 7.88 -15.90
CA MET A 34 3.06 8.24 -15.22
C MET A 34 3.28 9.05 -13.94
N CYS A 35 2.23 9.78 -13.56
CA CYS A 35 2.18 10.54 -12.33
C CYS A 35 1.48 9.71 -11.24
N GLN A 36 2.10 9.64 -10.06
CA GLN A 36 1.59 8.92 -8.88
C GLN A 36 2.26 9.45 -7.62
N ASP A 37 1.66 9.19 -6.45
CA ASP A 37 2.31 9.49 -5.18
C ASP A 37 3.53 8.58 -4.94
N LEU A 38 3.33 7.26 -5.07
CA LEU A 38 4.36 6.24 -4.92
C LEU A 38 4.41 5.30 -6.12
N PHE A 39 5.63 4.88 -6.46
CA PHE A 39 5.89 3.74 -7.33
C PHE A 39 6.89 2.83 -6.62
N VAL A 40 6.49 1.60 -6.30
CA VAL A 40 7.40 0.56 -5.85
C VAL A 40 7.50 -0.47 -6.97
N GLU A 41 8.72 -0.69 -7.45
CA GLU A 41 8.99 -1.47 -8.65
C GLU A 41 10.07 -2.51 -8.39
N VAL A 42 9.77 -3.75 -8.79
CA VAL A 42 10.67 -4.92 -8.80
C VAL A 42 11.45 -5.14 -7.51
N GLY A 43 10.82 -4.86 -6.38
CA GLY A 43 11.30 -5.21 -5.05
C GLY A 43 10.66 -6.50 -4.53
N HIS A 44 11.28 -7.05 -3.48
CA HIS A 44 10.84 -8.28 -2.80
C HIS A 44 10.36 -8.02 -1.37
N GLY A 45 10.30 -6.75 -0.97
CA GLY A 45 10.01 -6.33 0.39
C GLY A 45 11.16 -6.61 1.37
N PRO A 46 10.90 -6.48 2.69
CA PRO A 46 9.73 -5.83 3.25
C PRO A 46 9.79 -4.32 2.98
N THR A 47 8.80 -3.78 2.26
CA THR A 47 8.65 -2.34 2.04
C THR A 47 7.49 -1.83 2.87
N LEU A 48 7.77 -1.02 3.88
CA LEU A 48 6.78 -0.50 4.82
C LEU A 48 6.33 0.92 4.44
N ILE A 49 5.03 1.13 4.36
CA ILE A 49 4.41 2.42 4.03
C ILE A 49 3.36 2.72 5.10
N ASP A 50 3.68 3.58 6.07
CA ASP A 50 2.80 3.79 7.22
C ASP A 50 2.55 5.25 7.59
N ASN A 51 1.37 5.53 8.15
CA ASN A 51 1.00 6.87 8.63
C ASN A 51 1.16 7.98 7.56
N ASN A 52 0.94 7.70 6.28
CA ASN A 52 1.01 8.72 5.22
C ASN A 52 -0.37 9.22 4.81
N ILE A 53 -0.40 10.38 4.15
CA ILE A 53 -1.59 10.98 3.55
C ILE A 53 -1.36 11.05 2.04
N PHE A 54 -2.12 10.29 1.27
CA PHE A 54 -2.05 10.19 -0.20
C PHE A 54 -3.29 10.80 -0.84
N LEU A 55 -3.11 11.88 -1.60
CA LEU A 55 -4.21 12.69 -2.14
C LEU A 55 -4.28 12.70 -3.67
N SER A 56 -3.31 12.14 -4.39
CA SER A 56 -3.34 12.11 -5.85
C SER A 56 -4.28 11.01 -6.38
N ASP A 57 -4.59 11.02 -7.67
CA ASP A 57 -5.48 10.05 -8.32
C ASP A 57 -4.91 8.63 -8.39
N VAL A 58 -3.58 8.52 -8.37
CA VAL A 58 -2.85 7.26 -8.20
C VAL A 58 -2.00 7.34 -6.93
N THR A 59 -2.32 6.50 -5.95
CA THR A 59 -1.55 6.44 -4.69
C THR A 59 -0.33 5.57 -4.86
N LEU A 60 -0.49 4.32 -5.31
CA LEU A 60 0.60 3.37 -5.41
C LEU A 60 0.53 2.64 -6.74
N ARG A 61 1.56 2.84 -7.57
CA ARG A 61 1.87 1.94 -8.67
C ARG A 61 2.67 0.77 -8.10
N MET A 62 2.15 -0.44 -8.26
CA MET A 62 2.55 -1.59 -7.45
C MET A 62 3.06 -2.74 -8.31
N ALA A 63 4.17 -2.50 -9.01
CA ALA A 63 4.85 -3.51 -9.82
C ALA A 63 5.88 -4.25 -8.97
N THR A 64 5.45 -4.82 -7.84
CA THR A 64 6.31 -5.37 -6.79
C THR A 64 5.57 -6.46 -6.01
N GLN A 65 6.22 -7.04 -5.01
CA GLN A 65 5.64 -7.85 -3.94
C GLN A 65 6.20 -7.40 -2.57
N GLY A 66 5.65 -7.89 -1.46
CA GLY A 66 6.24 -7.69 -0.13
C GLY A 66 5.96 -6.31 0.50
N VAL A 67 4.86 -5.64 0.14
CA VAL A 67 4.52 -4.30 0.63
C VAL A 67 3.59 -4.37 1.85
N ALA A 68 3.86 -3.56 2.89
CA ALA A 68 2.92 -3.34 3.98
C ALA A 68 2.45 -1.88 4.03
N MET A 69 1.14 -1.66 3.86
CA MET A 69 0.49 -0.37 4.04
C MET A 69 -0.28 -0.33 5.36
N VAL A 70 0.17 0.50 6.31
CA VAL A 70 -0.40 0.56 7.67
C VAL A 70 -0.82 1.98 8.06
N HIS A 71 -2.06 2.18 8.51
CA HIS A 71 -2.51 3.48 9.03
C HIS A 71 -2.39 4.66 8.03
N ASN A 72 -2.59 4.44 6.73
CA ASN A 72 -2.57 5.52 5.74
C ASN A 72 -3.96 6.09 5.47
N LEU A 73 -4.03 7.35 5.00
CA LEU A 73 -5.19 7.91 4.32
C LEU A 73 -4.94 7.87 2.82
N ILE A 74 -5.76 7.12 2.07
CA ILE A 74 -5.55 6.77 0.67
C ILE A 74 -6.72 7.28 -0.17
N CYS A 75 -6.47 8.29 -1.01
CA CYS A 75 -7.49 8.86 -1.90
C CYS A 75 -7.34 8.45 -3.37
N GLY A 76 -6.24 7.80 -3.73
CA GLY A 76 -5.90 7.39 -5.08
C GLY A 76 -5.94 5.87 -5.27
N ALA A 77 -5.97 5.45 -6.52
CA ALA A 77 -6.05 4.05 -6.89
C ALA A 77 -4.69 3.35 -6.74
N PHE A 78 -4.75 2.02 -6.61
CA PHE A 78 -3.61 1.15 -6.87
C PHE A 78 -3.60 0.76 -8.35
N THR A 79 -2.42 0.83 -8.98
CA THR A 79 -2.25 0.54 -10.40
C THR A 79 -1.13 -0.48 -10.62
N VAL A 80 -1.21 -1.20 -11.75
CA VAL A 80 -0.18 -2.20 -12.15
C VAL A 80 -0.06 -3.39 -11.17
N VAL A 81 -1.10 -3.63 -10.36
CA VAL A 81 -1.19 -4.80 -9.49
C VAL A 81 -1.19 -6.08 -10.32
N GLY A 82 -0.31 -7.03 -9.99
CA GLY A 82 -0.18 -8.30 -10.73
C GLY A 82 0.55 -8.18 -12.07
N GLY A 83 1.22 -7.06 -12.35
CA GLY A 83 1.95 -6.90 -13.60
C GLY A 83 3.03 -5.83 -13.57
N GLY A 84 3.42 -5.35 -14.76
CA GLY A 84 4.43 -4.30 -14.92
C GLY A 84 5.88 -4.72 -14.68
N THR A 85 6.12 -5.96 -14.24
CA THR A 85 7.45 -6.49 -13.91
C THR A 85 8.07 -7.26 -15.07
N GLY A 86 7.27 -7.96 -15.88
CA GLY A 86 7.78 -8.84 -16.93
C GLY A 86 8.69 -9.95 -16.36
N PRO A 87 9.55 -10.58 -17.17
CA PRO A 87 10.40 -11.70 -16.71
C PRO A 87 11.67 -11.22 -15.98
N ARG A 88 11.63 -10.04 -15.34
CA ARG A 88 12.80 -9.48 -14.64
C ARG A 88 13.16 -10.34 -13.44
N TYR A 89 14.46 -10.41 -13.17
CA TYR A 89 15.05 -10.98 -11.96
C TYR A 89 15.83 -9.88 -11.26
N THR A 90 15.49 -9.60 -10.01
CA THR A 90 16.12 -8.56 -9.21
C THR A 90 16.65 -9.14 -7.90
N PRO A 91 17.76 -8.59 -7.37
CA PRO A 91 18.35 -9.11 -6.15
C PRO A 91 17.51 -8.82 -4.92
N TYR A 92 17.69 -9.65 -3.90
CA TYR A 92 17.37 -9.37 -2.50
C TYR A 92 18.60 -9.66 -1.64
N HIS A 93 18.63 -9.09 -0.43
CA HIS A 93 19.81 -9.00 0.41
C HIS A 93 19.66 -9.78 1.71
N ILE A 94 20.80 -10.03 2.36
CA ILE A 94 20.79 -10.44 3.76
C ILE A 94 20.18 -9.29 4.58
N PRO A 95 19.28 -9.56 5.56
CA PRO A 95 18.66 -8.50 6.34
C PRO A 95 19.65 -7.49 6.92
N HIS A 96 19.32 -6.20 6.80
CA HIS A 96 20.10 -5.06 7.30
C HIS A 96 21.52 -4.95 6.72
N ARG A 97 21.74 -5.49 5.52
CA ARG A 97 23.05 -5.58 4.86
C ARG A 97 22.94 -5.32 3.35
N THR A 98 24.08 -5.02 2.73
CA THR A 98 24.16 -4.83 1.27
C THR A 98 24.52 -6.12 0.53
N GLU A 99 25.01 -7.12 1.24
CA GLU A 99 25.32 -8.44 0.69
C GLU A 99 24.08 -9.07 0.06
N VAL A 100 24.18 -9.45 -1.22
CA VAL A 100 23.10 -10.12 -1.95
C VAL A 100 22.92 -11.54 -1.38
N MET A 101 21.67 -11.87 -1.05
CA MET A 101 21.28 -13.22 -0.62
C MET A 101 20.81 -14.07 -1.80
N GLY A 102 20.13 -13.46 -2.78
CA GLY A 102 19.66 -14.17 -3.97
C GLY A 102 19.06 -13.23 -5.02
N PHE A 103 18.49 -13.84 -6.06
CA PHE A 103 17.75 -13.15 -7.12
C PHE A 103 16.45 -13.91 -7.36
N MET A 104 15.36 -13.18 -7.56
CA MET A 104 14.06 -13.78 -7.84
C MET A 104 13.27 -12.93 -8.82
N THR A 105 12.30 -13.55 -9.49
CA THR A 105 11.28 -12.84 -10.26
C THR A 105 10.17 -12.32 -9.34
N ILE A 106 9.20 -11.59 -9.88
CA ILE A 106 8.12 -11.00 -9.07
C ILE A 106 6.86 -11.80 -9.33
N LEU A 107 6.42 -12.53 -8.31
CA LEU A 107 5.17 -13.30 -8.33
C LEU A 107 3.95 -12.43 -8.02
N HIS A 108 4.15 -11.23 -7.48
CA HIS A 108 3.11 -10.33 -6.97
C HIS A 108 2.36 -10.90 -5.75
N GLY A 109 1.80 -10.01 -4.94
CA GLY A 109 1.20 -10.37 -3.65
C GLY A 109 2.26 -10.28 -2.56
N ASP A 110 2.12 -11.11 -1.52
CA ASP A 110 2.85 -10.94 -0.27
C ASP A 110 2.63 -9.53 0.34
N ASP A 111 1.42 -9.01 0.17
CA ASP A 111 1.09 -7.62 0.50
C ASP A 111 0.13 -7.55 1.69
N ARG A 112 0.30 -6.50 2.51
CA ARG A 112 -0.38 -6.31 3.80
C ARG A 112 -1.05 -4.95 3.84
N PHE A 113 -2.37 -4.91 4.07
CA PHE A 113 -3.14 -3.67 4.17
C PHE A 113 -3.87 -3.60 5.51
N TYR A 114 -3.32 -2.84 6.46
CA TYR A 114 -3.86 -2.76 7.81
C TYR A 114 -4.25 -1.34 8.21
N ASN A 115 -5.45 -1.22 8.79
CA ASN A 115 -5.89 0.00 9.46
C ASN A 115 -5.86 1.26 8.57
N ASN A 116 -5.99 1.15 7.24
CA ASN A 116 -6.00 2.28 6.33
C ASN A 116 -7.42 2.86 6.17
N ILE A 117 -7.49 4.12 5.76
CA ILE A 117 -8.73 4.78 5.31
C ILE A 117 -8.64 4.95 3.80
N PHE A 118 -9.58 4.35 3.07
CA PHE A 118 -9.71 4.49 1.63
C PHE A 118 -10.88 5.40 1.28
N VAL A 119 -10.66 6.38 0.40
CA VAL A 119 -11.70 7.30 -0.07
C VAL A 119 -11.61 7.39 -1.58
N GLN A 120 -12.69 7.03 -2.30
CA GLN A 120 -12.78 7.33 -3.73
C GLN A 120 -13.00 8.84 -3.93
N LYS A 121 -11.91 9.61 -3.90
CA LYS A 121 -11.93 11.08 -4.10
C LYS A 121 -12.06 11.44 -5.58
N TRP A 122 -11.34 10.73 -6.42
CA TRP A 122 -11.23 10.98 -7.86
C TRP A 122 -12.21 10.14 -8.66
N PRO A 123 -12.50 10.50 -9.93
CA PRO A 123 -13.36 9.69 -10.80
C PRO A 123 -12.83 8.25 -10.93
N ALA A 124 -13.73 7.29 -10.83
CA ALA A 124 -13.41 5.85 -10.83
C ALA A 124 -13.16 5.28 -12.24
N GLN A 125 -13.50 6.03 -13.29
CA GLN A 125 -13.38 5.57 -14.67
C GLN A 125 -11.91 5.25 -15.01
N PRO A 126 -11.64 4.11 -15.67
CA PRO A 126 -10.29 3.77 -16.11
C PRO A 126 -9.65 4.90 -16.89
N PHE A 127 -8.36 5.12 -16.66
CA PHE A 127 -7.60 6.14 -17.34
C PHE A 127 -6.77 5.52 -18.45
N VAL A 128 -6.97 5.98 -19.69
CA VAL A 128 -6.15 5.56 -20.82
C VAL A 128 -4.82 6.31 -20.76
N THR A 129 -3.75 5.55 -20.59
CA THR A 129 -2.39 6.05 -20.56
C THR A 129 -1.59 5.60 -21.77
N ARG A 130 -0.57 6.38 -22.15
CA ARG A 130 0.43 6.00 -23.13
C ARG A 130 1.63 5.34 -22.42
N ARG A 131 2.12 4.22 -22.96
CA ARG A 131 3.43 3.66 -22.58
C ARG A 131 4.55 4.64 -22.91
N ASP A 132 5.61 4.59 -22.12
CA ASP A 132 6.76 5.48 -22.21
C ASP A 132 7.48 5.38 -23.56
N THR A 133 7.80 4.16 -24.00
CA THR A 133 8.76 3.89 -25.07
C THR A 133 8.12 3.53 -26.40
N VAL A 134 6.82 3.20 -26.41
CA VAL A 134 6.09 2.74 -27.60
C VAL A 134 4.74 3.46 -27.73
N GLU A 135 4.21 3.58 -28.95
CA GLU A 135 2.86 4.10 -29.21
C GLU A 135 1.78 3.05 -28.91
N VAL A 136 1.81 2.55 -27.67
CA VAL A 136 0.81 1.64 -27.12
C VAL A 136 0.11 2.35 -25.96
N PHE A 137 -1.19 2.16 -25.87
CA PHE A 137 -2.00 2.71 -24.79
C PHE A 137 -2.50 1.57 -23.91
N ASP A 138 -2.42 1.76 -22.59
CA ASP A 138 -2.97 0.85 -21.60
C ASP A 138 -4.13 1.54 -20.87
N GLU A 139 -5.08 0.75 -20.41
CA GLU A 139 -6.09 1.22 -19.45
C GLU A 139 -5.58 0.96 -18.02
N GLU A 140 -5.56 2.00 -17.20
CA GLU A 140 -5.23 1.88 -15.79
C GLU A 140 -6.46 2.02 -14.91
N ASN A 141 -6.50 1.19 -13.87
CA ASN A 141 -7.48 1.30 -12.79
C ASN A 141 -7.47 2.71 -12.16
N ARG A 142 -8.67 3.22 -11.85
CA ARG A 142 -8.89 4.43 -11.02
C ARG A 142 -9.87 4.19 -9.87
N GLU A 143 -10.32 2.95 -9.67
CA GLU A 143 -11.07 2.55 -8.50
C GLU A 143 -10.12 2.42 -7.29
N VAL A 144 -10.50 3.04 -6.17
CA VAL A 144 -9.74 3.08 -4.92
C VAL A 144 -10.09 1.88 -4.06
N GLY A 145 -9.08 1.27 -3.44
CA GLY A 145 -9.23 0.21 -2.46
C GLY A 145 -8.53 -1.09 -2.85
N THR A 146 -8.74 -2.11 -2.03
CA THR A 146 -8.01 -3.39 -2.08
C THR A 146 -8.67 -4.44 -2.97
N HIS A 147 -9.82 -4.17 -3.59
CA HIS A 147 -10.52 -5.06 -4.54
C HIS A 147 -9.66 -5.53 -5.73
N VAL A 148 -8.62 -4.78 -6.11
CA VAL A 148 -7.64 -5.19 -7.13
C VAL A 148 -6.90 -6.49 -6.76
N MET A 149 -6.98 -6.91 -5.50
CA MET A 149 -6.45 -8.16 -4.99
C MET A 149 -7.45 -9.32 -5.01
N ASP A 150 -8.66 -9.15 -5.56
CA ASP A 150 -9.74 -10.14 -5.45
C ASP A 150 -9.33 -11.56 -5.85
N GLU A 151 -8.47 -11.72 -6.85
CA GLU A 151 -7.99 -13.03 -7.31
C GLU A 151 -6.78 -13.59 -6.55
N TYR A 152 -6.23 -12.83 -5.60
CA TYR A 152 -5.09 -13.27 -4.79
C TYR A 152 -5.54 -14.27 -3.71
N PRO A 153 -4.71 -15.26 -3.38
CA PRO A 153 -5.03 -16.24 -2.37
C PRO A 153 -4.90 -15.67 -0.95
N THR A 154 -5.63 -16.25 -0.01
CA THR A 154 -5.26 -16.20 1.41
C THR A 154 -4.08 -17.14 1.64
N TYR A 155 -3.37 -16.96 2.77
CA TYR A 155 -2.28 -17.87 3.12
C TYR A 155 -2.72 -19.34 3.17
N GLN A 156 -3.92 -19.62 3.70
CA GLN A 156 -4.45 -20.98 3.79
C GLN A 156 -4.74 -21.61 2.42
N GLU A 157 -5.27 -20.82 1.47
CA GLU A 157 -5.48 -21.30 0.10
C GLU A 157 -4.16 -21.55 -0.64
N TRP A 158 -3.13 -20.73 -0.38
CA TRP A 158 -1.81 -20.87 -0.99
C TRP A 158 -1.05 -22.06 -0.41
N ILE A 159 -0.93 -22.16 0.92
CA ILE A 159 -0.14 -23.23 1.56
C ILE A 159 -0.74 -24.62 1.30
N ALA A 160 -2.06 -24.73 1.14
CA ALA A 160 -2.74 -25.99 0.82
C ALA A 160 -2.38 -26.56 -0.56
N LYS A 161 -1.73 -25.78 -1.42
CA LYS A 161 -1.21 -26.25 -2.70
C LYS A 161 0.09 -27.06 -2.54
N PHE A 162 0.77 -26.88 -1.41
CA PHE A 162 2.04 -27.52 -1.12
C PHE A 162 1.89 -28.75 -0.22
N ASP A 163 2.75 -29.73 -0.48
CA ASP A 163 2.77 -31.02 0.19
C ASP A 163 3.61 -30.96 1.48
N MET A 164 3.11 -30.23 2.49
CA MET A 164 3.87 -29.94 3.71
C MET A 164 4.02 -31.15 4.67
N ASP A 165 3.15 -32.15 4.55
CA ASP A 165 3.05 -33.30 5.47
C ASP A 165 3.70 -34.59 4.93
N THR A 166 4.52 -34.49 3.88
CA THR A 166 5.18 -35.66 3.25
C THR A 166 6.66 -35.40 3.00
N ASP A 167 7.50 -36.39 3.33
CA ASP A 167 8.94 -36.38 3.03
C ASP A 167 9.23 -36.56 1.52
N THR A 168 8.21 -36.95 0.73
CA THR A 168 8.30 -37.12 -0.73
C THR A 168 7.21 -36.29 -1.41
N PRO A 169 7.48 -35.02 -1.76
CA PRO A 169 6.52 -34.16 -2.44
C PRO A 169 6.30 -34.58 -3.91
N ASP A 170 5.08 -34.41 -4.43
CA ASP A 170 4.79 -34.60 -5.85
C ASP A 170 5.16 -33.33 -6.65
N MET A 171 6.36 -33.31 -7.22
CA MET A 171 6.87 -32.14 -7.93
C MET A 171 5.98 -31.68 -9.10
N ALA A 172 5.29 -32.59 -9.77
CA ALA A 172 4.40 -32.25 -10.89
C ALA A 172 3.13 -31.56 -10.41
N LYS A 173 2.64 -31.94 -9.22
CA LYS A 173 1.53 -31.27 -8.56
C LYS A 173 1.89 -29.84 -8.11
N LEU A 174 3.14 -29.62 -7.71
CA LEU A 174 3.62 -28.34 -7.16
C LEU A 174 3.95 -27.29 -8.24
N GLU A 175 4.35 -27.73 -9.44
CA GLU A 175 4.79 -26.85 -10.54
C GLU A 175 3.86 -25.64 -10.78
N PRO A 176 2.52 -25.79 -10.86
CA PRO A 176 1.64 -24.64 -11.10
C PRO A 176 1.73 -23.57 -10.01
N ALA A 177 1.93 -23.97 -8.75
CA ALA A 177 1.94 -23.04 -7.61
C ALA A 177 3.19 -22.14 -7.61
N HIS A 178 4.28 -22.53 -8.28
CA HIS A 178 5.52 -21.75 -8.34
C HIS A 178 5.40 -20.45 -9.15
N SER A 179 4.38 -20.33 -10.01
CA SER A 179 4.15 -19.15 -10.85
C SER A 179 2.88 -18.39 -10.50
N GLU A 180 2.19 -18.78 -9.44
CA GLU A 180 0.99 -18.11 -8.97
C GLU A 180 1.30 -16.93 -8.04
N HIS A 181 0.33 -16.03 -7.90
CA HIS A 181 0.43 -14.92 -6.95
C HIS A 181 0.59 -15.40 -5.51
N LEU A 182 1.41 -14.67 -4.76
CA LEU A 182 1.60 -14.84 -3.32
C LEU A 182 0.37 -14.36 -2.54
N PRO A 183 0.22 -14.81 -1.27
CA PRO A 183 -0.92 -14.43 -0.44
C PRO A 183 -1.03 -12.92 -0.15
N VAL A 184 -2.24 -12.46 0.16
CA VAL A 184 -2.49 -11.09 0.64
C VAL A 184 -3.12 -11.15 2.03
N TRP A 185 -2.84 -10.12 2.83
CA TRP A 185 -3.47 -9.91 4.13
C TRP A 185 -4.08 -8.52 4.19
N ALA A 186 -5.35 -8.43 4.57
CA ALA A 186 -6.00 -7.14 4.81
C ALA A 186 -6.93 -7.23 6.02
N LYS A 187 -6.88 -6.20 6.87
CA LYS A 187 -7.73 -6.11 8.07
C LYS A 187 -7.84 -4.69 8.60
N GLY A 188 -8.99 -4.34 9.18
CA GLY A 188 -9.15 -3.07 9.90
C GLY A 188 -9.24 -1.84 9.00
N ASN A 189 -9.35 -2.01 7.67
CA ASN A 189 -9.50 -0.87 6.77
C ASN A 189 -10.95 -0.36 6.74
N ILE A 190 -11.12 0.90 6.35
CA ILE A 190 -12.43 1.50 6.11
C ILE A 190 -12.49 2.15 4.73
N TYR A 191 -13.64 2.01 4.06
CA TYR A 191 -13.84 2.41 2.67
C TYR A 191 -15.01 3.38 2.54
N PHE A 192 -14.77 4.54 1.95
CA PHE A 192 -15.74 5.60 1.74
C PHE A 192 -15.91 5.95 0.26
N ASN A 193 -17.03 6.61 -0.05
CA ASN A 193 -17.32 7.20 -1.37
C ASN A 193 -17.32 6.21 -2.55
N GLY A 194 -17.47 4.92 -2.30
CA GLY A 194 -17.40 3.88 -3.33
C GLY A 194 -16.04 3.21 -3.47
N ALA A 195 -15.07 3.52 -2.60
CA ALA A 195 -13.88 2.68 -2.46
C ALA A 195 -14.28 1.24 -2.09
N LYS A 196 -13.51 0.25 -2.56
CA LYS A 196 -13.88 -1.17 -2.48
C LYS A 196 -12.84 -2.00 -1.72
N ALA A 197 -13.33 -2.84 -0.81
CA ALA A 197 -12.51 -3.78 -0.06
C ALA A 197 -12.17 -5.03 -0.89
N TRP A 198 -11.13 -5.74 -0.50
CA TRP A 198 -10.79 -7.05 -1.03
C TRP A 198 -11.83 -8.09 -0.59
N LYS A 199 -12.25 -8.99 -1.50
CA LYS A 199 -13.32 -9.96 -1.23
C LYS A 199 -13.06 -10.90 -0.05
N LYS A 200 -11.78 -11.08 0.35
CA LYS A 200 -11.36 -11.97 1.44
C LYS A 200 -10.87 -11.21 2.69
N GLU A 201 -11.04 -9.89 2.72
CA GLU A 201 -10.68 -9.05 3.86
C GLU A 201 -11.56 -9.34 5.09
N THR A 202 -11.00 -9.18 6.28
CA THR A 202 -11.72 -9.38 7.56
C THR A 202 -11.70 -8.12 8.42
N ASP A 203 -12.69 -7.96 9.29
CA ASP A 203 -12.81 -6.83 10.24
C ASP A 203 -12.65 -5.44 9.60
N PHE A 204 -13.27 -5.23 8.43
CA PHE A 204 -13.31 -3.96 7.71
C PHE A 204 -14.69 -3.29 7.79
N LYS A 205 -14.78 -2.03 7.37
CA LYS A 205 -16.05 -1.29 7.24
C LYS A 205 -16.16 -0.64 5.86
N VAL A 206 -17.31 -0.76 5.20
CA VAL A 206 -17.63 0.01 3.99
C VAL A 206 -18.79 0.94 4.34
N ASP A 207 -18.58 2.24 4.17
CA ASP A 207 -19.63 3.23 4.32
C ASP A 207 -20.12 3.66 2.92
N THR A 208 -21.37 3.30 2.64
CA THR A 208 -22.10 3.68 1.42
C THR A 208 -23.19 4.72 1.69
N GLN A 209 -23.29 5.22 2.92
CA GLN A 209 -24.37 6.10 3.37
C GLN A 209 -23.95 7.56 3.39
N HIS A 210 -22.68 7.81 3.68
CA HIS A 210 -22.13 9.14 3.86
C HIS A 210 -21.14 9.48 2.75
N ARG A 211 -21.14 10.77 2.38
CA ARG A 211 -20.13 11.32 1.49
C ARG A 211 -19.08 12.04 2.32
N VAL A 212 -17.86 11.54 2.22
CA VAL A 212 -16.68 12.12 2.88
C VAL A 212 -15.99 13.12 1.95
N GLN A 213 -15.57 14.25 2.49
CA GLN A 213 -14.66 15.20 1.83
C GLN A 213 -13.25 15.00 2.36
N VAL A 214 -12.25 15.04 1.49
CA VAL A 214 -10.83 15.05 1.87
C VAL A 214 -10.13 16.05 0.99
N GLU A 215 -9.78 17.22 1.51
CA GLU A 215 -9.01 18.24 0.79
C GLU A 215 -7.88 18.76 1.67
N VAL A 216 -6.85 19.34 1.06
CA VAL A 216 -5.81 20.10 1.79
C VAL A 216 -5.97 21.56 1.48
N GLU A 217 -6.15 22.35 2.53
CA GLU A 217 -6.29 23.80 2.46
C GLU A 217 -5.08 24.49 3.08
N CYS A 218 -4.76 25.68 2.58
CA CYS A 218 -3.71 26.50 3.16
C CYS A 218 -4.32 27.44 4.20
N GLN A 219 -4.09 27.15 5.48
CA GLN A 219 -4.50 27.99 6.60
C GLN A 219 -3.26 28.64 7.22
N ASN A 220 -3.20 29.97 7.21
CA ASN A 220 -2.05 30.75 7.71
C ASN A 220 -0.70 30.29 7.11
N GLY A 221 -0.69 29.99 5.80
CA GLY A 221 0.52 29.54 5.09
C GLY A 221 0.90 28.08 5.36
N LYS A 222 0.06 27.29 6.04
CA LYS A 222 0.34 25.88 6.36
C LYS A 222 -0.74 24.96 5.79
N PRO A 223 -0.38 23.79 5.24
CA PRO A 223 -1.36 22.82 4.78
C PRO A 223 -2.08 22.19 5.97
N VAL A 224 -3.41 22.14 5.92
CA VAL A 224 -4.29 21.52 6.91
C VAL A 224 -5.27 20.61 6.17
N LEU A 225 -5.59 19.45 6.75
CA LEU A 225 -6.59 18.55 6.19
C LEU A 225 -8.00 19.11 6.49
N ASN A 226 -8.76 19.43 5.43
CA ASN A 226 -10.19 19.70 5.55
C ASN A 226 -10.97 18.42 5.25
N THR A 227 -11.58 17.84 6.28
CA THR A 227 -12.33 16.59 6.14
C THR A 227 -13.42 16.45 7.21
N ASN A 228 -14.51 15.78 6.83
CA ASN A 228 -15.57 15.31 7.72
C ASN A 228 -15.50 13.78 7.95
N LEU A 229 -14.42 13.11 7.52
CA LEU A 229 -14.34 11.64 7.57
C LEU A 229 -14.50 11.08 8.99
N TYR A 230 -13.94 11.79 9.98
CA TYR A 230 -13.91 11.34 11.36
C TYR A 230 -15.29 11.38 12.03
N ASP A 231 -16.24 12.13 11.47
CA ASP A 231 -17.63 12.16 11.95
C ASP A 231 -18.38 10.86 11.62
N PHE A 232 -17.91 10.11 10.62
CA PHE A 232 -18.57 8.89 10.12
C PHE A 232 -17.84 7.58 10.48
N LEU A 233 -16.72 7.66 11.20
CA LEU A 233 -16.06 6.46 11.74
C LEU A 233 -16.99 5.73 12.73
N GLY A 234 -17.77 6.48 13.53
CA GLY A 234 -18.59 5.93 14.61
C GLY A 234 -17.73 5.21 15.65
N ASP A 235 -18.15 4.03 16.07
CA ASP A 235 -17.42 3.19 17.03
C ASP A 235 -16.40 2.25 16.38
N PHE A 236 -16.09 2.44 15.09
CA PHE A 236 -15.11 1.59 14.40
C PHE A 236 -13.69 1.87 14.92
N THR A 237 -13.05 0.83 15.43
CA THR A 237 -11.70 0.89 15.99
C THR A 237 -10.85 -0.24 15.44
N THR A 238 -9.55 -0.03 15.37
CA THR A 238 -8.60 -1.02 14.86
C THR A 238 -7.73 -1.61 15.97
N ALA A 239 -7.21 -2.81 15.70
CA ALA A 239 -6.24 -3.46 16.56
C ALA A 239 -4.84 -2.89 16.33
N MET A 240 -3.98 -2.99 17.36
CA MET A 240 -2.56 -2.63 17.23
C MET A 240 -1.88 -3.54 16.21
N VAL A 241 -1.07 -2.95 15.33
CA VAL A 241 -0.22 -3.65 14.37
C VAL A 241 1.22 -3.59 14.87
N ASN A 242 2.00 -4.63 14.62
CA ASN A 242 3.42 -4.71 14.94
C ASN A 242 4.12 -5.72 13.99
N SER A 243 5.42 -5.91 14.17
CA SER A 243 6.20 -6.86 13.37
C SER A 243 5.68 -8.29 13.40
N ASP A 244 5.03 -8.75 14.48
CA ASP A 244 4.48 -10.11 14.57
C ASP A 244 3.18 -10.25 13.78
N VAL A 245 2.35 -9.20 13.78
CA VAL A 245 1.13 -9.16 12.96
C VAL A 245 1.47 -9.13 11.47
N LEU A 246 2.51 -8.38 11.09
CA LEU A 246 2.96 -8.31 9.70
C LEU A 246 3.75 -9.57 9.30
N GLY A 247 4.56 -10.16 10.18
CA GLY A 247 5.39 -11.31 9.84
C GLY A 247 6.53 -10.94 8.90
N TYR A 248 6.77 -11.78 7.88
CA TYR A 248 7.95 -11.76 7.03
C TYR A 248 7.60 -11.53 5.57
N ALA A 249 8.42 -10.76 4.85
CA ALA A 249 8.40 -10.79 3.40
C ALA A 249 8.90 -12.15 2.90
N PHE A 250 8.29 -12.64 1.81
CA PHE A 250 8.42 -14.02 1.35
C PHE A 250 9.85 -14.40 0.96
N GLU A 251 10.48 -13.66 0.05
CA GLU A 251 11.82 -14.00 -0.47
C GLU A 251 12.96 -13.65 0.48
N PRO A 252 13.06 -12.44 1.05
CA PRO A 252 14.20 -12.09 1.89
C PRO A 252 14.16 -12.75 3.27
N GLU A 253 13.03 -13.39 3.63
CA GLU A 253 12.74 -13.89 4.98
C GLU A 253 13.04 -12.83 6.07
N GLU A 254 12.81 -11.55 5.73
CA GLU A 254 13.01 -10.42 6.62
C GLU A 254 11.67 -9.93 7.18
N ARG A 255 11.64 -9.59 8.47
CA ARG A 255 10.44 -9.05 9.12
C ARG A 255 10.22 -7.60 8.72
N PHE A 256 8.98 -7.15 8.82
CA PHE A 256 8.69 -5.71 8.86
C PHE A 256 9.15 -5.12 10.20
N GLU A 257 10.41 -4.71 10.29
CA GLU A 257 11.08 -4.32 11.53
C GLU A 257 11.96 -3.06 11.39
N ASN A 258 12.58 -2.62 12.50
CA ASN A 258 13.45 -1.44 12.51
C ASN A 258 14.79 -1.75 11.82
N PRO A 259 15.56 -0.72 11.40
CA PRO A 259 16.89 -0.91 10.79
C PRO A 259 17.93 -1.62 11.66
N ASP A 260 17.69 -1.76 12.96
CA ASP A 260 18.53 -2.49 13.90
C ASP A 260 18.04 -3.91 14.20
N GLY A 261 17.01 -4.37 13.48
CA GLY A 261 16.37 -5.68 13.65
C GLY A 261 15.39 -5.76 14.83
N THR A 262 15.12 -4.64 15.52
CA THR A 262 14.15 -4.64 16.62
C THR A 262 12.71 -4.52 16.08
N SER A 263 11.75 -5.10 16.81
CA SER A 263 10.34 -5.05 16.40
C SER A 263 9.78 -3.63 16.38
N ILE A 264 8.99 -3.34 15.34
CA ILE A 264 8.18 -2.12 15.23
C ILE A 264 6.82 -2.38 15.86
N THR A 265 6.33 -1.41 16.64
CA THR A 265 4.92 -1.30 17.00
C THR A 265 4.38 -0.01 16.38
N PHE A 266 3.23 -0.07 15.71
CA PHE A 266 2.62 1.10 15.08
C PHE A 266 1.77 1.88 16.10
N ASP A 267 2.39 2.26 17.22
CA ASP A 267 1.74 2.95 18.34
C ASP A 267 1.82 4.48 18.23
N ARG A 268 2.43 5.01 17.16
CA ARG A 268 2.53 6.44 16.89
C ARG A 268 1.85 6.81 15.58
N ASP A 269 1.26 7.99 15.56
CA ASP A 269 0.56 8.55 14.40
C ASP A 269 1.45 9.47 13.54
N TYR A 270 0.85 10.13 12.55
CA TYR A 270 1.49 11.11 11.66
C TYR A 270 2.30 12.20 12.39
N PHE A 271 1.82 12.65 13.55
CA PHE A 271 2.48 13.69 14.35
C PHE A 271 3.35 13.14 15.48
N GLY A 272 3.44 11.81 15.60
CA GLY A 272 4.16 11.13 16.67
C GLY A 272 3.35 10.99 17.97
N ASN A 273 2.05 11.33 17.96
CA ASN A 273 1.15 11.13 19.10
C ASN A 273 0.96 9.63 19.34
N HIS A 274 0.79 9.22 20.60
CA HIS A 274 0.53 7.83 20.95
C HIS A 274 -0.91 7.40 20.61
N ARG A 275 -1.05 6.23 20.02
CA ARG A 275 -2.31 5.53 19.80
C ARG A 275 -2.68 4.72 21.05
N GLY A 276 -3.96 4.74 21.41
CA GLY A 276 -4.49 3.87 22.46
C GLY A 276 -4.63 2.42 21.99
N VAL A 277 -5.08 1.54 22.89
CA VAL A 277 -5.32 0.11 22.60
C VAL A 277 -6.38 -0.10 21.50
N LYS A 278 -7.38 0.79 21.45
CA LYS A 278 -8.36 0.88 20.36
C LYS A 278 -7.99 2.06 19.49
N GLY A 279 -7.22 1.80 18.43
CA GLY A 279 -6.75 2.83 17.52
C GLY A 279 -7.86 3.30 16.58
N LEU A 280 -7.75 4.55 16.10
CA LEU A 280 -8.46 4.97 14.89
C LEU A 280 -7.72 4.42 13.66
N PRO A 281 -8.43 4.00 12.60
CA PRO A 281 -7.80 3.77 11.32
C PRO A 281 -7.20 5.07 10.78
N GLY A 282 -6.29 4.95 9.83
CA GLY A 282 -5.65 6.07 9.15
C GLY A 282 -4.57 6.75 9.99
N PRO A 283 -4.10 7.91 9.53
CA PRO A 283 -2.79 8.45 9.92
C PRO A 283 -2.80 9.18 11.26
N PHE A 284 -3.96 9.41 11.88
CA PHE A 284 -4.06 10.16 13.14
C PHE A 284 -4.51 9.28 14.31
N ALA A 285 -4.00 9.58 15.51
CA ALA A 285 -4.41 8.92 16.75
C ALA A 285 -5.76 9.46 17.27
N ALA A 286 -6.06 10.73 16.99
CA ALA A 286 -7.30 11.40 17.40
C ALA A 286 -7.91 12.19 16.24
N LYS A 287 -9.23 12.34 16.23
CA LYS A 287 -9.95 13.06 15.16
C LYS A 287 -9.57 14.53 15.07
N GLU A 288 -9.24 15.13 16.22
CA GLU A 288 -8.87 16.54 16.34
C GLU A 288 -7.55 16.85 15.63
N ASP A 289 -6.67 15.84 15.48
CA ASP A 289 -5.38 16.01 14.81
C ASP A 289 -5.53 16.28 13.30
N ALA A 290 -6.65 15.90 12.68
CA ALA A 290 -6.91 16.21 11.27
C ALA A 290 -6.90 17.72 10.98
N GLY A 291 -7.35 18.54 11.95
CA GLY A 291 -7.34 20.00 11.84
C GLY A 291 -5.99 20.66 12.12
N ARG A 292 -4.94 19.89 12.41
CA ARG A 292 -3.60 20.43 12.68
C ARG A 292 -2.84 20.70 11.37
N PRO A 293 -1.89 21.64 11.39
CA PRO A 293 -0.93 21.80 10.28
C PRO A 293 -0.18 20.51 9.99
N LEU A 294 -0.38 19.94 8.80
CA LEU A 294 0.25 18.70 8.33
C LEU A 294 1.76 18.87 8.09
N TRP A 295 2.19 20.09 7.83
CA TRP A 295 3.60 20.40 7.67
C TRP A 295 3.91 21.73 8.33
N THR A 296 5.04 21.77 9.02
CA THR A 296 5.64 23.00 9.52
C THR A 296 7.04 23.11 8.95
N MET A 297 7.32 24.15 8.16
CA MET A 297 8.70 24.55 7.90
C MET A 297 9.31 24.96 9.24
N LYS A 298 10.15 24.09 9.82
CA LYS A 298 11.19 24.54 10.73
C LYS A 298 12.34 25.00 9.84
N PHE A 299 12.47 26.31 9.65
CA PHE A 299 13.73 26.91 9.22
C PHE A 299 14.66 27.03 10.42
#